data_AF-G1SRP2-F1
#
_entry.id   AF-G1SRP2-F1
#
_cell.length_a   1.000
_cell.length_b   1.000
_cell.length_c   1.000
_cell.angle_alpha   90.00
_cell.angle_beta   90.00
_cell.angle_gamma   90.00
#
_symmetry.space_group_name_H-M   'P 1'
#
loop_
_entity.id
_entity.type
_entity.pdbx_description
1 polymer ?
#
loop_
_entity_poly.entity_id
_entity_poly.type
_entity_poly.pdbx_seq_one_letter_code
_entity_poly.pdbx_strand_id
1 'polypeptide(L)'
;MGRTYIVEETVGQYLSNISLQGKAFVSGLLIGQCSSQKDYVILASRTPPKEEQNENPKHPKAQLDNVDEEWATEHANQVSRMLPGGLLVLGVFIITTLELANDFQNALRRLIFAVEKSVCRKRLWNFTEEEVSERVALHICSSTKKIVCRTYDVHDPKSSARPADWKYQNGLSASWLSLEGTVHINIHIPLSTTSISYTLEKNMKNGLTRWAKQIENGVYLINGQVKDEDCDLLEGQKKSSRGNTQASGHSFDVRVLTQLLLSSDHRSTAAVQICSGSVNLKGAVKCRAYLHSSKPKVKDAVQAVKRDILNTVADRCEILFEDLLLNEMPEKKDSEKEFHILPHRVFVPIPGSAVMLCDYKFGDESAEEIRDHFIEMLDHMIKIEDLEIAEDINTACVSSVNNEALMDNTDEEQPKQPIKSTILKIQQNIGVIAAFAVAVLAAGISFHYFSD
;
A
#
# COMPACT_ATOMS: atom_id res chain seq x y z
N MET A 1 20.92 -1.17 23.39
CA MET A 1 20.88 -2.54 22.81
C MET A 1 20.23 -2.42 21.44
N GLY A 2 20.68 -3.20 20.44
CA GLY A 2 20.11 -3.16 19.09
C GLY A 2 18.70 -3.74 19.02
N ARG A 3 17.94 -3.40 17.97
CA ARG A 3 16.63 -4.02 17.70
C ARG A 3 16.78 -5.51 17.41
N THR A 4 15.72 -6.28 17.61
CA THR A 4 15.68 -7.71 17.27
C THR A 4 14.58 -7.95 16.23
N TYR A 5 14.96 -8.58 15.12
CA TYR A 5 14.07 -9.05 14.08
C TYR A 5 13.85 -10.55 14.26
N ILE A 6 12.58 -10.93 14.43
CA ILE A 6 12.13 -12.31 14.49
C ILE A 6 11.56 -12.66 13.12
N VAL A 7 12.08 -13.71 12.50
CA VAL A 7 11.91 -13.95 11.06
C VAL A 7 11.35 -15.33 10.82
N GLU A 8 10.30 -15.41 10.01
CA GLU A 8 9.69 -16.69 9.65
C GLU A 8 10.70 -17.56 8.88
N GLU A 9 10.70 -18.88 9.14
CA GLU A 9 11.69 -19.78 8.55
C GLU A 9 11.58 -19.84 7.02
N THR A 10 10.37 -19.72 6.48
CA THR A 10 10.11 -19.66 5.03
C THR A 10 10.78 -18.45 4.37
N VAL A 11 10.89 -17.31 5.07
CA VAL A 11 11.63 -16.13 4.59
C VAL A 11 13.13 -16.44 4.51
N GLY A 12 13.67 -17.16 5.49
CA GLY A 12 15.05 -17.62 5.47
C GLY A 12 15.33 -18.55 4.28
N GLN A 13 14.44 -19.51 4.05
CA GLN A 13 14.51 -20.42 2.90
C GLN A 13 14.46 -19.67 1.58
N TYR A 14 13.49 -18.76 1.42
CA TYR A 14 13.35 -17.90 0.24
C TYR A 14 14.64 -17.11 -0.03
N LEU A 15 15.14 -16.34 0.94
CA LEU A 15 16.36 -15.55 0.79
C LEU A 15 17.59 -16.40 0.45
N SER A 16 17.67 -17.62 0.99
CA SER A 16 18.77 -18.55 0.72
C SER A 16 18.77 -19.11 -0.72
N ASN A 17 17.57 -19.22 -1.30
CA ASN A 17 17.30 -19.79 -2.63
C ASN A 17 17.42 -18.76 -3.77
N ILE A 18 17.45 -17.46 -3.45
CA ILE A 18 17.63 -16.41 -4.47
C ILE A 18 18.99 -16.62 -5.17
N SER A 19 18.93 -16.88 -6.47
CA SER A 19 20.10 -16.94 -7.35
C SER A 19 20.39 -15.57 -7.95
N LEU A 20 21.67 -15.21 -8.01
CA LEU A 20 22.10 -13.96 -8.66
C LEU A 20 22.01 -14.02 -10.19
N GLN A 21 21.92 -15.21 -10.80
CA GLN A 21 21.79 -15.39 -12.25
C GLN A 21 22.79 -14.55 -13.09
N GLY A 22 24.03 -14.44 -12.63
CA GLY A 22 25.08 -13.64 -13.30
C GLY A 22 25.07 -12.13 -12.98
N LYS A 23 24.10 -11.63 -12.20
CA LYS A 23 24.08 -10.25 -11.70
C LYS A 23 25.04 -10.08 -10.52
N ALA A 24 25.60 -8.89 -10.36
CA ALA A 24 26.47 -8.56 -9.22
C ALA A 24 25.73 -8.59 -7.88
N PHE A 25 24.46 -8.19 -7.89
CA PHE A 25 23.60 -8.19 -6.72
C PHE A 25 22.12 -8.36 -7.08
N VAL A 26 21.32 -8.67 -6.08
CA VAL A 26 19.85 -8.63 -6.11
C VAL A 26 19.38 -7.83 -4.90
N SER A 27 18.40 -6.95 -5.09
CA SER A 27 17.76 -6.20 -4.01
C SER A 27 16.30 -6.62 -3.82
N GLY A 28 15.73 -6.26 -2.69
CA GLY A 28 14.31 -6.50 -2.41
C GLY A 28 13.87 -5.88 -1.09
N LEU A 29 12.64 -6.18 -0.72
CA LEU A 29 11.93 -5.63 0.44
C LEU A 29 11.72 -6.69 1.51
N LEU A 30 11.71 -6.25 2.76
CA LEU A 30 11.32 -7.06 3.92
C LEU A 30 9.99 -6.54 4.45
N ILE A 31 9.02 -7.43 4.64
CA ILE A 31 7.64 -7.09 4.96
C ILE A 31 7.25 -7.75 6.27
N GLY A 32 6.51 -7.01 7.09
CA GLY A 32 5.93 -7.55 8.33
C GLY A 32 5.46 -6.46 9.27
N GLN A 33 5.64 -6.66 10.57
CA GLN A 33 5.10 -5.76 11.59
C GLN A 33 6.18 -5.22 12.52
N CYS A 34 6.15 -3.91 12.75
CA CYS A 34 6.93 -3.27 13.80
C CYS A 34 6.30 -3.45 15.17
N SER A 35 7.13 -3.60 16.22
CA SER A 35 6.69 -3.45 17.61
C SER A 35 7.71 -2.66 18.43
N SER A 36 7.35 -2.29 19.65
CA SER A 36 8.22 -1.53 20.55
C SER A 36 9.50 -2.27 20.93
N GLN A 37 9.47 -3.61 20.99
CA GLN A 37 10.61 -4.43 21.41
C GLN A 37 11.22 -5.30 20.32
N LYS A 38 10.40 -5.83 19.41
CA LYS A 38 10.81 -6.80 18.38
C LYS A 38 10.02 -6.56 17.10
N ASP A 39 10.66 -6.71 15.96
CA ASP A 39 9.99 -6.64 14.67
C ASP A 39 9.82 -8.06 14.11
N TYR A 40 8.72 -8.29 13.41
CA TYR A 40 8.36 -9.60 12.87
C TYR A 40 8.39 -9.55 11.36
N VAL A 41 9.30 -10.31 10.74
CA VAL A 41 9.42 -10.41 9.27
C VAL A 41 8.72 -11.69 8.82
N ILE A 42 7.68 -11.55 8.00
CA ILE A 42 6.86 -12.67 7.51
C ILE A 42 6.97 -12.92 6.01
N LEU A 43 7.46 -11.92 5.27
CA LEU A 43 7.64 -12.04 3.83
C LEU A 43 8.88 -11.25 3.40
N ALA A 44 9.53 -11.74 2.35
CA ALA A 44 10.50 -10.99 1.59
C ALA A 44 10.11 -11.06 0.12
N SER A 45 10.26 -9.95 -0.59
CA SER A 45 10.00 -9.86 -2.03
C SER A 45 11.24 -9.31 -2.73
N ARG A 46 11.70 -9.98 -3.78
CA ARG A 46 12.76 -9.49 -4.65
C ARG A 46 12.23 -8.37 -5.53
N THR A 47 13.00 -7.29 -5.67
CA THR A 47 12.64 -6.23 -6.60
C THR A 47 12.61 -6.78 -8.03
N PRO A 48 11.50 -6.59 -8.78
CA PRO A 48 11.35 -7.09 -10.14
C PRO A 48 12.52 -6.63 -11.03
N PRO A 49 13.01 -7.46 -11.96
CA PRO A 49 14.00 -7.01 -12.91
C PRO A 49 13.38 -5.97 -13.85
N LYS A 50 14.05 -4.84 -14.09
CA LYS A 50 13.65 -3.95 -15.20
C LYS A 50 13.82 -4.68 -16.53
N GLU A 51 12.75 -4.72 -17.33
CA GLU A 51 12.84 -5.08 -18.73
C GLU A 51 13.59 -3.94 -19.45
N GLU A 52 14.77 -4.24 -19.99
CA GLU A 52 15.73 -3.37 -20.70
C GLU A 52 16.80 -2.63 -19.86
N GLN A 53 18.03 -3.18 -19.85
CA GLN A 53 19.10 -2.82 -20.79
C GLN A 53 20.18 -3.92 -20.75
N ASN A 54 20.30 -4.65 -21.87
CA ASN A 54 21.41 -5.55 -22.18
C ASN A 54 22.69 -4.76 -22.51
N GLU A 55 23.08 -3.80 -21.69
CA GLU A 55 24.42 -3.25 -21.74
C GLU A 55 25.25 -3.96 -20.69
N ASN A 56 26.12 -4.88 -21.12
CA ASN A 56 27.16 -5.46 -20.28
C ASN A 56 28.01 -4.32 -19.70
N PRO A 57 27.91 -3.97 -18.40
CA PRO A 57 28.80 -3.00 -17.81
C PRO A 57 30.14 -3.70 -17.62
N LYS A 58 31.22 -3.12 -18.13
CA LYS A 58 32.57 -3.73 -18.12
C LYS A 58 33.16 -3.91 -16.71
N HIS A 59 32.50 -3.44 -15.64
CA HIS A 59 32.99 -3.51 -14.26
C HIS A 59 31.87 -3.71 -13.19
N PRO A 60 31.99 -4.71 -12.29
CA PRO A 60 31.03 -4.98 -11.21
C PRO A 60 30.85 -3.84 -10.20
N LYS A 61 31.88 -3.01 -9.98
CA LYS A 61 31.82 -1.88 -9.03
C LYS A 61 30.92 -0.73 -9.51
N ALA A 62 30.91 -0.44 -10.82
CA ALA A 62 30.02 0.56 -11.40
C ALA A 62 28.54 0.16 -11.32
N GLN A 63 28.25 -1.15 -11.18
CA GLN A 63 26.89 -1.68 -11.08
C GLN A 63 26.26 -1.40 -9.70
N LEU A 64 27.08 -1.31 -8.63
CA LEU A 64 26.60 -1.09 -7.26
C LEU A 64 26.34 0.39 -6.94
N ASP A 65 27.03 1.31 -7.60
CA ASP A 65 26.72 2.75 -7.53
C ASP A 65 25.43 3.09 -8.29
N ASN A 66 25.02 2.19 -9.20
CA ASN A 66 23.83 2.29 -10.06
C ASN A 66 22.66 1.46 -9.54
N VAL A 67 22.53 1.31 -8.21
CA VAL A 67 21.26 0.82 -7.66
C VAL A 67 20.18 1.81 -8.06
N ASP A 68 19.20 1.29 -8.79
CA ASP A 68 18.07 2.06 -9.26
C ASP A 68 17.11 2.36 -8.10
N GLU A 69 17.37 3.50 -7.44
CA GLU A 69 16.55 3.95 -6.32
C GLU A 69 15.11 4.16 -6.74
N GLU A 70 14.89 4.76 -7.91
CA GLU A 70 13.55 5.05 -8.44
C GLU A 70 12.75 3.77 -8.58
N TRP A 71 13.33 2.75 -9.21
CA TRP A 71 12.68 1.45 -9.35
C TRP A 71 12.42 0.75 -8.02
N ALA A 72 13.38 0.79 -7.10
CA ALA A 72 13.20 0.23 -5.77
C ALA A 72 12.11 0.96 -4.97
N THR A 73 12.00 2.28 -5.14
CA THR A 73 10.93 3.06 -4.51
C THR A 73 9.56 2.78 -5.13
N GLU A 74 9.49 2.54 -6.43
CA GLU A 74 8.25 2.19 -7.10
C GLU A 74 7.76 0.80 -6.65
N HIS A 75 8.65 -0.19 -6.65
CA HIS A 75 8.36 -1.50 -6.08
C HIS A 75 7.87 -1.39 -4.62
N ALA A 76 8.51 -0.56 -3.79
CA ALA A 76 8.07 -0.36 -2.42
C ALA A 76 6.72 0.34 -2.29
N ASN A 77 6.38 1.27 -3.19
CA ASN A 77 5.07 1.91 -3.22
C ASN A 77 3.98 0.90 -3.59
N GLN A 78 4.19 0.09 -4.63
CA GLN A 78 3.23 -0.95 -5.03
C GLN A 78 3.03 -1.97 -3.93
N VAL A 79 4.12 -2.52 -3.39
CA VAL A 79 4.04 -3.45 -2.26
C VAL A 79 3.37 -2.81 -1.06
N SER A 80 3.63 -1.54 -0.74
CA SER A 80 2.97 -0.87 0.39
C SER A 80 1.45 -0.77 0.23
N ARG A 81 0.93 -0.62 -1.00
CA ARG A 81 -0.52 -0.65 -1.29
C ARG A 81 -1.11 -2.05 -1.08
N MET A 82 -0.28 -3.08 -1.25
CA MET A 82 -0.66 -4.48 -1.10
C MET A 82 -0.65 -4.99 0.35
N LEU A 83 -0.39 -4.11 1.32
CA LEU A 83 -0.31 -4.45 2.75
C LEU A 83 -1.57 -3.97 3.52
N PRO A 84 -2.34 -4.89 4.11
CA PRO A 84 -3.38 -4.52 5.07
C PRO A 84 -2.82 -3.91 6.37
N GLY A 85 -3.73 -3.39 7.19
CA GLY A 85 -3.42 -2.77 8.48
C GLY A 85 -2.49 -3.58 9.36
N GLY A 86 -1.53 -2.91 10.00
CA GLY A 86 -0.57 -3.55 10.91
C GLY A 86 0.63 -4.18 10.21
N LEU A 87 0.62 -4.32 8.88
CA LEU A 87 1.79 -4.69 8.08
C LEU A 87 2.42 -3.47 7.41
N LEU A 88 3.72 -3.54 7.17
CA LEU A 88 4.49 -2.49 6.51
C LEU A 88 5.77 -3.06 5.89
N VAL A 89 6.37 -2.29 4.98
CA VAL A 89 7.73 -2.52 4.47
C VAL A 89 8.72 -2.13 5.57
N LEU A 90 9.29 -3.13 6.26
CA LEU A 90 10.20 -2.95 7.40
C LEU A 90 11.58 -2.44 6.98
N GLY A 91 11.93 -2.66 5.73
CA GLY A 91 13.20 -2.24 5.17
C GLY A 91 13.56 -3.00 3.89
N VAL A 92 14.84 -3.04 3.59
CA VAL A 92 15.35 -3.59 2.32
C VAL A 92 16.44 -4.63 2.56
N PHE A 93 16.57 -5.57 1.63
CA PHE A 93 17.68 -6.51 1.60
C PHE A 93 18.49 -6.37 0.31
N ILE A 94 19.78 -6.68 0.39
CA ILE A 94 20.65 -6.88 -0.77
C ILE A 94 21.42 -8.19 -0.61
N ILE A 95 21.45 -8.98 -1.68
CA ILE A 95 22.28 -10.17 -1.83
C ILE A 95 23.40 -9.86 -2.81
N THR A 96 24.67 -10.04 -2.42
CA THR A 96 25.84 -9.77 -3.28
C THR A 96 26.74 -10.98 -3.44
N THR A 97 27.60 -10.95 -4.46
CA THR A 97 28.80 -11.80 -4.52
C THR A 97 29.80 -11.43 -3.42
N LEU A 98 30.76 -12.32 -3.14
CA LEU A 98 31.79 -12.12 -2.10
C LEU A 98 32.66 -10.88 -2.36
N GLU A 99 32.94 -10.57 -3.63
CA GLU A 99 33.81 -9.47 -4.05
C GLU A 99 33.26 -8.08 -3.68
N LEU A 100 31.94 -7.95 -3.56
CA LEU A 100 31.24 -6.69 -3.30
C LEU A 100 30.74 -6.56 -1.85
N ALA A 101 31.09 -7.50 -0.97
CA ALA A 101 30.56 -7.59 0.39
C ALA A 101 31.00 -6.45 1.34
N ASN A 102 31.81 -5.47 0.92
CA ASN A 102 32.15 -4.31 1.75
C ASN A 102 31.60 -2.98 1.20
N ASP A 103 31.17 -2.95 -0.06
CA ASP A 103 30.83 -1.71 -0.78
C ASP A 103 29.31 -1.40 -0.77
N PHE A 104 28.48 -2.30 -0.24
CA PHE A 104 27.01 -2.22 -0.33
C PHE A 104 26.34 -1.34 0.74
N GLN A 105 27.05 -0.97 1.80
CA GLN A 105 26.45 -0.32 2.97
C GLN A 105 25.87 1.06 2.63
N ASN A 106 26.55 1.80 1.75
CA ASN A 106 26.09 3.09 1.25
C ASN A 106 24.86 2.93 0.36
N ALA A 107 24.83 1.90 -0.50
CA ALA A 107 23.68 1.60 -1.35
C ALA A 107 22.44 1.21 -0.52
N LEU A 108 22.59 0.34 0.49
CA LEU A 108 21.50 -0.01 1.42
C LEU A 108 20.97 1.22 2.16
N ARG A 109 21.87 2.09 2.64
CA ARG A 109 21.47 3.35 3.28
C ARG A 109 20.63 4.18 2.31
N ARG A 110 21.15 4.48 1.12
CA ARG A 110 20.46 5.28 0.09
C ARG A 110 19.06 4.72 -0.19
N LEU A 111 18.97 3.41 -0.43
CA LEU A 111 17.71 2.71 -0.66
C LEU A 111 16.70 2.86 0.48
N ILE A 112 17.12 2.65 1.73
CA ILE A 112 16.22 2.77 2.88
C ILE A 112 15.61 4.16 2.96
N PHE A 113 16.43 5.21 2.85
CA PHE A 113 15.95 6.58 2.93
C PHE A 113 15.09 6.95 1.72
N ALA A 114 15.43 6.47 0.52
CA ALA A 114 14.64 6.68 -0.69
C ALA A 114 13.25 6.00 -0.56
N VAL A 115 13.23 4.72 -0.19
CA VAL A 115 12.00 3.93 0.00
C VAL A 115 11.11 4.58 1.07
N GLU A 116 11.66 4.88 2.25
CA GLU A 116 10.86 5.49 3.32
C GLU A 116 10.29 6.84 2.89
N LYS A 117 11.09 7.70 2.25
CA LYS A 117 10.64 9.01 1.77
C LYS A 117 9.52 8.87 0.75
N SER A 118 9.61 7.88 -0.15
CA SER A 118 8.60 7.62 -1.18
C SER A 118 7.28 7.15 -0.56
N VAL A 119 7.34 6.10 0.28
CA VAL A 119 6.16 5.51 0.94
C VAL A 119 5.48 6.52 1.88
N CYS A 120 6.24 7.35 2.60
CA CYS A 120 5.66 8.36 3.50
C CYS A 120 5.04 9.55 2.77
N ARG A 121 5.46 9.88 1.54
CA ARG A 121 4.91 11.01 0.77
C ARG A 121 3.43 10.83 0.43
N LYS A 122 2.99 9.58 0.27
CA LYS A 122 1.63 9.20 -0.12
C LYS A 122 0.66 9.11 1.07
N ARG A 123 1.16 9.11 2.31
CA ARG A 123 0.31 9.03 3.52
C ARG A 123 -0.56 10.28 3.67
N LEU A 124 -1.84 10.08 3.95
CA LEU A 124 -2.79 11.17 4.25
C LEU A 124 -2.75 11.59 5.75
N TRP A 125 -1.98 10.88 6.57
CA TRP A 125 -1.92 11.01 8.02
C TRP A 125 -0.48 10.96 8.54
N ASN A 126 -0.29 11.49 9.73
CA ASN A 126 0.97 11.52 10.45
C ASN A 126 0.75 10.93 11.85
N PHE A 127 1.14 9.68 12.09
CA PHE A 127 1.28 9.16 13.46
C PHE A 127 2.68 9.54 13.94
N THR A 128 2.81 10.50 14.84
CA THR A 128 4.11 11.18 15.06
C THR A 128 4.83 10.91 16.36
N GLU A 129 4.26 10.19 17.34
CA GLU A 129 4.97 10.03 18.63
C GLU A 129 5.31 8.59 19.02
N GLU A 130 4.61 7.58 18.49
CA GLU A 130 4.84 6.17 18.86
C GLU A 130 5.23 5.25 17.69
N GLU A 131 5.30 5.75 16.45
CA GLU A 131 5.70 4.92 15.31
C GLU A 131 7.21 4.63 15.36
N VAL A 132 7.56 3.35 15.19
CA VAL A 132 8.95 2.91 15.12
C VAL A 132 9.60 3.53 13.87
N SER A 133 10.62 4.36 14.06
CA SER A 133 11.36 5.01 12.96
C SER A 133 12.50 4.16 12.42
N GLU A 134 12.91 3.11 13.14
CA GLU A 134 13.97 2.25 12.65
C GLU A 134 13.51 1.38 11.48
N ARG A 135 14.33 1.30 10.43
CA ARG A 135 14.17 0.39 9.28
C ARG A 135 15.37 -0.51 9.12
N VAL A 136 15.15 -1.75 8.69
CA VAL A 136 16.21 -2.76 8.53
C VAL A 136 16.91 -2.67 7.17
N ALA A 137 18.24 -2.77 7.22
CA ALA A 137 19.14 -3.04 6.11
C ALA A 137 19.71 -4.44 6.30
N LEU A 138 19.30 -5.37 5.46
CA LEU A 138 19.83 -6.73 5.47
C LEU A 138 20.80 -6.93 4.32
N HIS A 139 21.99 -7.43 4.61
CA HIS A 139 22.91 -7.91 3.59
C HIS A 139 23.18 -9.39 3.74
N ILE A 140 23.23 -10.08 2.60
CA ILE A 140 23.52 -11.49 2.52
C ILE A 140 24.61 -11.71 1.47
N CYS A 141 25.69 -12.36 1.86
CA CYS A 141 26.68 -12.82 0.88
C CYS A 141 26.21 -14.14 0.27
N SER A 142 26.06 -14.20 -1.06
CA SER A 142 25.55 -15.38 -1.76
C SER A 142 26.45 -16.61 -1.57
N SER A 143 27.77 -16.42 -1.52
CA SER A 143 28.77 -17.49 -1.40
C SER A 143 28.94 -18.00 0.04
N THR A 144 29.06 -17.09 1.01
CA THR A 144 29.32 -17.48 2.41
C THR A 144 28.04 -17.66 3.23
N LYS A 145 26.89 -17.24 2.70
CA LYS A 145 25.60 -17.15 3.40
C LYS A 145 25.66 -16.31 4.69
N LYS A 146 26.72 -15.50 4.87
CA LYS A 146 26.85 -14.58 5.99
C LYS A 146 25.79 -13.49 5.89
N ILE A 147 25.06 -13.28 6.98
CA ILE A 147 24.04 -12.25 7.13
C ILE A 147 24.59 -11.11 7.97
N VAL A 148 24.40 -9.87 7.50
CA VAL A 148 24.68 -8.64 8.24
C VAL A 148 23.39 -7.84 8.35
N CYS A 149 22.86 -7.74 9.57
CA CYS A 149 21.64 -7.00 9.86
C CYS A 149 21.97 -5.69 10.57
N ARG A 150 21.51 -4.58 10.00
CA ARG A 150 21.67 -3.24 10.55
C ARG A 150 20.36 -2.47 10.48
N THR A 151 20.22 -1.43 11.28
CA THR A 151 19.07 -0.52 11.24
C THR A 151 19.52 0.93 11.09
N TYR A 152 18.63 1.73 10.50
CA TYR A 152 18.75 3.18 10.38
C TYR A 152 17.50 3.83 10.95
N ASP A 153 17.67 4.89 11.74
CA ASP A 153 16.58 5.78 12.12
C ASP A 153 16.29 6.71 10.93
N VAL A 154 15.14 6.52 10.30
CA VAL A 154 14.78 7.26 9.08
C VAL A 154 14.34 8.70 9.34
N HIS A 155 14.05 9.05 10.61
CA HIS A 155 13.78 10.43 10.99
C HIS A 155 15.04 11.26 11.19
N ASP A 156 16.21 10.60 11.33
CA ASP A 156 17.51 11.26 11.36
C ASP A 156 18.28 11.01 10.05
N PRO A 157 18.34 11.99 9.12
CA PRO A 157 19.12 11.88 7.89
C PRO A 157 20.62 11.63 8.11
N LYS A 158 21.13 11.85 9.33
CA LYS A 158 22.52 11.59 9.74
C LYS A 158 22.67 10.27 10.53
N SER A 159 21.59 9.51 10.72
CA SER A 159 21.58 8.28 11.52
C SER A 159 22.69 7.34 11.08
N SER A 160 23.59 6.92 11.96
CA SER A 160 24.55 5.86 11.65
C SER A 160 23.89 4.47 11.67
N ALA A 161 24.47 3.51 10.97
CA ALA A 161 23.99 2.13 10.97
C ALA A 161 24.19 1.49 12.37
N ARG A 162 23.12 0.96 12.97
CA ARG A 162 23.17 0.27 14.27
C ARG A 162 23.05 -1.25 14.05
N PRO A 163 23.88 -2.10 14.66
CA PRO A 163 23.70 -3.55 14.58
C PRO A 163 22.34 -3.97 15.16
N ALA A 164 21.71 -4.96 14.53
CA ALA A 164 20.47 -5.56 14.99
C ALA A 164 20.55 -7.09 14.95
N ASP A 165 19.80 -7.74 15.85
CA ASP A 165 19.73 -9.19 15.92
C ASP A 165 18.77 -9.72 14.85
N TRP A 166 19.19 -10.76 14.11
CA TRP A 166 18.37 -11.45 13.12
C TRP A 166 18.16 -12.91 13.57
N LYS A 167 16.93 -13.27 13.96
CA LYS A 167 16.63 -14.56 14.59
C LYS A 167 15.48 -15.25 13.88
N TYR A 168 15.73 -16.44 13.37
CA TYR A 168 14.69 -17.28 12.79
C TYR A 168 13.84 -17.91 13.89
N GLN A 169 12.52 -17.93 13.67
CA GLN A 169 11.57 -18.59 14.55
C GLN A 169 10.52 -19.29 13.70
N ASN A 170 10.21 -20.54 14.04
CA ASN A 170 9.18 -21.31 13.38
C ASN A 170 7.78 -20.92 13.92
N GLY A 171 6.81 -20.77 13.03
CA GLY A 171 5.40 -20.60 13.37
C GLY A 171 4.97 -19.18 13.75
N LEU A 172 5.70 -18.14 13.33
CA LEU A 172 5.24 -16.75 13.49
C LEU A 172 3.93 -16.54 12.70
N SER A 173 3.89 -17.07 11.49
CA SER A 173 2.74 -17.04 10.57
C SER A 173 1.45 -17.64 11.16
N ALA A 174 1.54 -18.49 12.19
CA ALA A 174 0.38 -19.14 12.81
C ALA A 174 -0.31 -18.31 13.92
N SER A 175 0.31 -17.23 14.40
CA SER A 175 -0.09 -16.56 15.66
C SER A 175 -0.62 -15.13 15.50
N TRP A 176 -1.13 -14.80 14.31
CA TRP A 176 -1.68 -13.49 14.01
C TRP A 176 -3.14 -13.36 14.46
N LEU A 177 -3.45 -12.25 15.11
CA LEU A 177 -4.82 -11.82 15.37
C LEU A 177 -5.30 -11.02 14.16
N SER A 178 -6.55 -11.25 13.74
CA SER A 178 -7.20 -10.49 12.67
C SER A 178 -8.21 -9.52 13.27
N LEU A 179 -8.28 -8.30 12.74
CA LEU A 179 -9.30 -7.32 13.05
C LEU A 179 -10.01 -6.96 11.76
N GLU A 180 -11.32 -7.15 11.72
CA GLU A 180 -12.12 -7.00 10.52
C GLU A 180 -13.33 -6.12 10.79
N GLY A 181 -13.69 -5.27 9.83
CA GLY A 181 -14.84 -4.39 9.95
C GLY A 181 -15.26 -3.81 8.62
N THR A 182 -16.41 -3.14 8.61
CA THR A 182 -16.90 -2.42 7.43
C THR A 182 -17.14 -0.97 7.80
N VAL A 183 -16.52 -0.05 7.05
CA VAL A 183 -16.65 1.39 7.25
C VAL A 183 -17.44 1.98 6.10
N HIS A 184 -18.50 2.72 6.44
CA HIS A 184 -19.30 3.45 5.46
C HIS A 184 -18.69 4.82 5.23
N ILE A 185 -18.54 5.17 3.96
CA ILE A 185 -17.87 6.38 3.50
C ILE A 185 -18.88 7.26 2.78
N ASN A 186 -18.88 8.53 3.12
CA ASN A 186 -19.60 9.58 2.42
C ASN A 186 -18.79 10.87 2.55
N ILE A 187 -17.84 11.08 1.64
CA ILE A 187 -16.92 12.21 1.65
C ILE A 187 -17.33 13.17 0.55
N HIS A 188 -17.59 14.41 0.92
CA HIS A 188 -17.87 15.50 -0.02
C HIS A 188 -16.64 16.40 -0.14
N ILE A 189 -16.13 16.55 -1.37
CA ILE A 189 -14.90 17.29 -1.68
C ILE A 189 -15.22 18.46 -2.62
N PRO A 190 -15.28 19.70 -2.12
CA PRO A 190 -15.50 20.87 -2.97
C PRO A 190 -14.27 21.20 -3.83
N LEU A 191 -14.48 21.52 -5.11
CA LEU A 191 -13.42 21.93 -6.04
C LEU A 191 -13.32 23.46 -6.10
N SER A 192 -12.23 24.02 -5.57
CA SER A 192 -12.01 25.48 -5.54
C SER A 192 -11.65 26.04 -6.92
N THR A 193 -12.13 27.25 -7.24
CA THR A 193 -11.94 27.96 -8.52
C THR A 193 -10.61 28.71 -8.66
N THR A 194 -9.82 28.83 -7.58
CA THR A 194 -8.81 29.90 -7.43
C THR A 194 -7.39 29.63 -7.94
N SER A 195 -7.09 28.53 -8.66
CA SER A 195 -5.77 28.38 -9.30
C SER A 195 -5.79 27.45 -10.51
N ILE A 196 -5.50 28.00 -11.69
CA ILE A 196 -5.62 27.35 -13.01
C ILE A 196 -4.59 26.22 -13.24
N SER A 197 -3.64 25.98 -12.32
CA SER A 197 -2.54 25.02 -12.53
C SER A 197 -2.46 23.82 -11.59
N TYR A 198 -3.33 23.68 -10.56
CA TYR A 198 -3.17 22.65 -9.50
C TYR A 198 -4.49 22.27 -8.76
N THR A 199 -5.55 21.82 -9.42
CA THR A 199 -6.88 21.77 -8.78
C THR A 199 -7.35 20.40 -8.30
N LEU A 200 -7.44 19.35 -9.13
CA LEU A 200 -8.13 18.11 -8.72
C LEU A 200 -7.35 17.32 -7.66
N GLU A 201 -6.12 16.89 -7.94
CA GLU A 201 -5.28 16.11 -7.02
C GLU A 201 -5.15 16.80 -5.65
N LYS A 202 -4.91 18.11 -5.64
CA LYS A 202 -4.78 18.90 -4.42
C LYS A 202 -6.10 19.01 -3.66
N ASN A 203 -7.22 19.26 -4.35
CA ASN A 203 -8.53 19.30 -3.70
C ASN A 203 -8.90 17.94 -3.11
N MET A 204 -8.60 16.84 -3.83
CA MET A 204 -8.81 15.47 -3.36
C MET A 204 -7.95 15.16 -2.14
N LYS A 205 -6.64 15.43 -2.21
CA LYS A 205 -5.74 15.28 -1.08
C LYS A 205 -6.22 16.07 0.14
N ASN A 206 -6.67 17.31 -0.05
CA ASN A 206 -7.21 18.12 1.04
C ASN A 206 -8.51 17.54 1.62
N GLY A 207 -9.44 17.10 0.77
CA GLY A 207 -10.69 16.48 1.18
C GLY A 207 -10.46 15.19 1.97
N LEU A 208 -9.61 14.32 1.44
CA LEU A 208 -9.20 13.07 2.09
C LEU A 208 -8.43 13.33 3.39
N THR A 209 -7.57 14.35 3.46
CA THR A 209 -6.88 14.73 4.71
C THR A 209 -7.87 15.20 5.79
N ARG A 210 -8.94 15.93 5.42
CA ARG A 210 -9.99 16.33 6.37
C ARG A 210 -10.77 15.12 6.88
N TRP A 211 -11.12 14.20 5.98
CA TRP A 211 -11.78 12.95 6.33
C TRP A 211 -10.87 12.06 7.20
N ALA A 212 -9.57 12.01 6.93
CA ALA A 212 -8.61 11.25 7.72
C ALA A 212 -8.64 11.66 9.20
N LYS A 213 -8.75 12.97 9.48
CA LYS A 213 -8.94 13.47 10.86
C LYS A 213 -10.22 12.98 11.52
N GLN A 214 -11.28 12.68 10.78
CA GLN A 214 -12.51 12.12 11.35
C GLN A 214 -12.32 10.66 11.75
N ILE A 215 -11.55 9.90 10.97
CA ILE A 215 -11.16 8.52 11.28
C ILE A 215 -10.17 8.49 12.45
N GLU A 216 -9.19 9.40 12.48
CA GLU A 216 -8.22 9.54 13.58
C GLU A 216 -8.93 9.79 14.92
N ASN A 217 -9.92 10.68 14.94
CA ASN A 217 -10.72 11.02 16.13
C ASN A 217 -11.93 10.10 16.35
N GLY A 218 -12.07 9.04 15.55
CA GLY A 218 -13.16 8.08 15.67
C GLY A 218 -13.07 7.24 16.94
N VAL A 219 -14.21 6.77 17.43
CA VAL A 219 -14.30 5.80 18.52
C VAL A 219 -14.35 4.39 17.93
N TYR A 220 -13.48 3.51 18.42
CA TYR A 220 -13.33 2.15 17.91
C TYR A 220 -13.89 1.15 18.91
N LEU A 221 -14.91 0.40 18.47
CA LEU A 221 -15.48 -0.70 19.24
C LEU A 221 -14.88 -2.00 18.73
N ILE A 222 -14.20 -2.73 19.60
CA ILE A 222 -13.63 -4.04 19.32
C ILE A 222 -14.52 -5.09 19.99
N ASN A 223 -15.11 -5.99 19.21
CA ASN A 223 -16.16 -6.91 19.63
C ASN A 223 -17.31 -6.19 20.36
N GLY A 224 -17.67 -5.00 19.88
CA GLY A 224 -18.74 -4.18 20.46
C GLY A 224 -18.38 -3.46 21.76
N GLN A 225 -17.12 -3.45 22.17
CA GLN A 225 -16.67 -2.77 23.39
C GLN A 225 -15.61 -1.70 23.09
N VAL A 226 -15.73 -0.55 23.74
CA VAL A 226 -14.64 0.43 23.82
C VAL A 226 -13.76 0.04 25.01
N LYS A 227 -12.48 -0.20 24.76
CA LYS A 227 -11.48 -0.51 25.79
C LYS A 227 -10.49 0.64 25.90
N ASP A 228 -9.84 0.74 27.06
CA ASP A 228 -8.73 1.68 27.27
C ASP A 228 -7.54 1.33 26.34
N GLU A 229 -6.84 2.36 25.86
CA GLU A 229 -5.77 2.22 24.86
C GLU A 229 -4.59 1.36 25.35
N ASP A 230 -4.27 1.41 26.65
CA ASP A 230 -3.16 0.70 27.26
C ASP A 230 -3.54 -0.71 27.76
N CYS A 231 -4.82 -1.09 27.69
CA CYS A 231 -5.27 -2.43 28.06
C CYS A 231 -4.76 -3.50 27.09
N ASP A 232 -4.62 -4.73 27.60
CA ASP A 232 -4.33 -5.88 26.74
C ASP A 232 -5.59 -6.19 25.91
N LEU A 233 -5.44 -6.35 24.59
CA LEU A 233 -6.54 -6.62 23.68
C LEU A 233 -7.32 -7.89 24.07
N LEU A 234 -6.57 -8.89 24.55
CA LEU A 234 -7.07 -10.21 24.98
C LEU A 234 -7.57 -10.24 26.44
N GLU A 235 -7.51 -9.11 27.16
CA GLU A 235 -7.95 -9.03 28.55
C GLU A 235 -9.45 -9.34 28.67
N GLY A 236 -9.81 -10.18 29.65
CA GLY A 236 -11.18 -10.60 29.92
C GLY A 236 -11.70 -11.78 29.08
N GLN A 237 -10.95 -12.27 28.09
CA GLN A 237 -11.33 -13.50 27.38
C GLN A 237 -11.04 -14.73 28.26
N LYS A 238 -12.08 -15.35 28.83
CA LYS A 238 -11.95 -16.66 29.49
C LYS A 238 -11.43 -17.67 28.48
N LYS A 239 -10.21 -18.18 28.68
CA LYS A 239 -9.75 -19.39 27.99
C LYS A 239 -10.79 -20.49 28.26
N SER A 240 -11.55 -20.87 27.25
CA SER A 240 -12.47 -22.00 27.33
C SER A 240 -11.66 -23.23 27.76
N SER A 241 -11.94 -23.72 28.96
CA SER A 241 -11.18 -24.76 29.65
C SER A 241 -11.53 -26.18 29.17
N ARG A 242 -11.62 -26.41 27.85
CA ARG A 242 -11.78 -27.75 27.26
C ARG A 242 -11.18 -27.81 25.86
N GLY A 243 -10.16 -28.66 25.69
CA GLY A 243 -9.71 -29.15 24.38
C GLY A 243 -8.36 -28.58 23.92
N ASN A 244 -7.42 -29.49 23.70
CA ASN A 244 -6.10 -29.25 23.14
C ASN A 244 -6.18 -28.95 21.64
N THR A 245 -6.78 -27.82 21.28
CA THR A 245 -6.78 -27.28 19.92
C THR A 245 -5.93 -26.03 19.95
N GLN A 246 -4.80 -26.04 19.24
CA GLN A 246 -4.00 -24.85 18.97
C GLN A 246 -4.93 -23.71 18.55
N ALA A 247 -4.82 -22.55 19.20
CA ALA A 247 -5.68 -21.40 18.94
C ALA A 247 -5.44 -20.89 17.51
N SER A 248 -6.22 -21.37 16.55
CA SER A 248 -6.25 -20.86 15.19
C SER A 248 -6.93 -19.49 15.19
N GLY A 249 -6.21 -18.45 14.76
CA GLY A 249 -6.70 -17.13 14.33
C GLY A 249 -7.91 -16.56 15.07
N HIS A 250 -7.67 -15.80 16.14
CA HIS A 250 -8.74 -14.97 16.72
C HIS A 250 -9.03 -13.78 15.80
N SER A 251 -10.22 -13.76 15.20
CA SER A 251 -10.76 -12.58 14.50
C SER A 251 -11.56 -11.70 15.47
N PHE A 252 -11.41 -10.39 15.35
CA PHE A 252 -12.11 -9.37 16.14
C PHE A 252 -12.98 -8.51 15.21
N ASP A 253 -14.26 -8.37 15.54
CA ASP A 253 -15.19 -7.45 14.87
C ASP A 253 -14.85 -6.01 15.29
N VAL A 254 -14.65 -5.12 14.32
CA VAL A 254 -14.36 -3.72 14.56
C VAL A 254 -15.46 -2.85 13.97
N ARG A 255 -16.02 -2.00 14.82
CA ARG A 255 -16.96 -0.93 14.42
C ARG A 255 -16.36 0.43 14.71
N VAL A 256 -16.39 1.27 13.69
CA VAL A 256 -15.87 2.64 13.75
C VAL A 256 -17.04 3.60 13.86
N LEU A 257 -17.06 4.40 14.92
CA LEU A 257 -17.99 5.50 15.11
C LEU A 257 -17.22 6.80 14.89
N THR A 258 -17.44 7.44 13.74
CA THR A 258 -16.94 8.79 13.52
C THR A 258 -17.83 9.77 14.26
N GLN A 259 -17.24 10.69 15.01
CA GLN A 259 -18.02 11.75 15.64
C GLN A 259 -18.66 12.60 14.55
N LEU A 260 -19.98 12.76 14.61
CA LEU A 260 -20.63 13.88 13.95
C LEU A 260 -19.98 15.13 14.53
N LEU A 261 -19.43 16.00 13.68
CA LEU A 261 -18.87 17.30 14.07
C LEU A 261 -19.99 18.19 14.63
N LEU A 262 -20.49 17.86 15.82
CA LEU A 262 -21.31 18.71 16.65
C LEU A 262 -20.33 19.60 17.39
N SER A 263 -20.00 20.74 16.78
CA SER A 263 -19.21 21.77 17.44
C SER A 263 -19.87 22.15 18.76
N SER A 264 -19.26 21.79 19.89
CA SER A 264 -19.62 22.36 21.19
C SER A 264 -19.20 23.83 21.19
N ASP A 265 -20.18 24.72 21.40
CA ASP A 265 -20.04 26.13 21.75
C ASP A 265 -19.82 27.21 20.66
N HIS A 266 -20.06 26.93 19.38
CA HIS A 266 -20.12 27.99 18.38
C HIS A 266 -21.44 28.00 17.62
N ARG A 267 -22.06 29.20 17.54
CA ARG A 267 -23.18 29.51 16.66
C ARG A 267 -22.75 29.11 15.24
N SER A 268 -23.30 28.01 14.74
CA SER A 268 -22.93 27.45 13.42
C SER A 268 -23.28 28.46 12.34
N THR A 269 -22.30 29.25 11.90
CA THR A 269 -22.42 30.12 10.74
C THR A 269 -22.11 29.27 9.52
N ALA A 270 -23.09 29.07 8.64
CA ALA A 270 -22.88 28.41 7.36
C ALA A 270 -21.76 29.16 6.60
N ALA A 271 -20.61 28.51 6.44
CA ALA A 271 -19.51 29.03 5.65
C ALA A 271 -19.82 28.75 4.18
N VAL A 272 -19.99 29.82 3.38
CA VAL A 272 -20.18 29.70 1.93
C VAL A 272 -18.80 29.65 1.27
N GLN A 273 -18.54 28.59 0.50
CA GLN A 273 -17.36 28.45 -0.33
C GLN A 273 -17.79 28.50 -1.81
N ILE A 274 -17.11 29.33 -2.60
CA ILE A 274 -17.29 29.37 -4.06
C ILE A 274 -16.52 28.21 -4.67
N CYS A 275 -17.21 27.35 -5.43
CA CYS A 275 -16.65 26.14 -6.02
C CYS A 275 -17.02 26.05 -7.51
N SER A 276 -16.14 25.47 -8.33
CA SER A 276 -16.45 25.13 -9.74
C SER A 276 -17.21 23.81 -9.87
N GLY A 277 -17.14 22.96 -8.84
CA GLY A 277 -17.77 21.66 -8.79
C GLY A 277 -17.50 20.95 -7.46
N SER A 278 -17.86 19.67 -7.39
CA SER A 278 -17.58 18.84 -6.22
C SER A 278 -17.43 17.37 -6.60
N VAL A 279 -16.57 16.65 -5.90
CA VAL A 279 -16.49 15.19 -5.96
C VAL A 279 -17.16 14.60 -4.74
N ASN A 280 -17.93 13.53 -4.93
CA ASN A 280 -18.57 12.78 -3.85
C ASN A 280 -18.07 11.34 -3.87
N LEU A 281 -17.37 10.93 -2.82
CA LEU A 281 -16.94 9.54 -2.62
C LEU A 281 -17.92 8.86 -1.68
N LYS A 282 -18.62 7.83 -2.16
CA LYS A 282 -19.63 7.10 -1.39
C LYS A 282 -19.45 5.61 -1.55
N GLY A 283 -19.62 4.86 -0.46
CA GLY A 283 -19.57 3.41 -0.50
C GLY A 283 -19.30 2.81 0.87
N ALA A 284 -18.99 1.52 0.88
CA ALA A 284 -18.52 0.80 2.05
C ALA A 284 -17.17 0.16 1.73
N VAL A 285 -16.24 0.21 2.68
CA VAL A 285 -14.93 -0.44 2.56
C VAL A 285 -14.79 -1.47 3.68
N LYS A 286 -14.38 -2.69 3.32
CA LYS A 286 -13.95 -3.68 4.32
C LYS A 286 -12.55 -3.31 4.77
N CYS A 287 -12.37 -3.14 6.08
CA CYS A 287 -11.06 -3.01 6.69
C CYS A 287 -10.61 -4.35 7.28
N ARG A 288 -9.31 -4.62 7.16
CA ARG A 288 -8.66 -5.83 7.64
C ARG A 288 -7.27 -5.47 8.15
N ALA A 289 -7.01 -5.80 9.41
CA ALA A 289 -5.74 -5.51 10.04
C ALA A 289 -5.23 -6.72 10.84
N TYR A 290 -3.92 -6.85 10.93
CA TYR A 290 -3.27 -7.98 11.56
C TYR A 290 -2.34 -7.53 12.69
N LEU A 291 -2.34 -8.27 13.80
CA LEU A 291 -1.42 -8.03 14.92
C LEU A 291 -0.71 -9.30 15.32
N HIS A 292 0.59 -9.16 15.54
CA HIS A 292 1.45 -10.20 16.07
C HIS A 292 2.07 -9.72 17.38
N SER A 293 1.54 -10.20 18.50
CA SER A 293 2.13 -9.97 19.80
C SER A 293 1.66 -11.03 20.79
N SER A 294 2.53 -11.36 21.74
CA SER A 294 2.14 -12.19 22.90
C SER A 294 1.12 -11.49 23.81
N LYS A 295 1.09 -10.15 23.78
CA LYS A 295 0.17 -9.27 24.52
C LYS A 295 -0.08 -7.98 23.70
N PRO A 296 -0.93 -8.06 22.66
CA PRO A 296 -1.23 -6.90 21.83
C PRO A 296 -2.02 -5.88 22.65
N LYS A 297 -1.71 -4.59 22.49
CA LYS A 297 -2.46 -3.51 23.13
C LYS A 297 -3.62 -3.07 22.26
N VAL A 298 -4.64 -2.49 22.90
CA VAL A 298 -5.78 -1.90 22.19
C VAL A 298 -5.32 -0.79 21.25
N LYS A 299 -4.37 0.06 21.69
CA LYS A 299 -3.82 1.14 20.84
C LYS A 299 -3.20 0.64 19.54
N ASP A 300 -2.41 -0.44 19.59
CA ASP A 300 -1.77 -1.04 18.40
C ASP A 300 -2.85 -1.54 17.42
N ALA A 301 -3.91 -2.14 17.96
CA ALA A 301 -5.04 -2.63 17.18
C ALA A 301 -5.80 -1.51 16.48
N VAL A 302 -6.14 -0.45 17.23
CA VAL A 302 -6.83 0.71 16.70
C VAL A 302 -5.96 1.41 15.64
N GLN A 303 -4.66 1.55 15.87
CA GLN A 303 -3.73 2.14 14.91
C GLN A 303 -3.64 1.31 13.62
N ALA A 304 -3.56 -0.02 13.73
CA ALA A 304 -3.53 -0.90 12.57
C ALA A 304 -4.82 -0.78 11.73
N VAL A 305 -5.99 -0.73 12.37
CA VAL A 305 -7.28 -0.54 11.69
C VAL A 305 -7.38 0.86 11.06
N LYS A 306 -6.98 1.92 11.78
CA LYS A 306 -6.91 3.29 11.25
C LYS A 306 -6.10 3.32 9.96
N ARG A 307 -4.89 2.74 9.99
CA ARG A 307 -3.99 2.68 8.83
C ARG A 307 -4.65 1.99 7.64
N ASP A 308 -5.31 0.85 7.88
CA ASP A 308 -5.96 0.10 6.81
C ASP A 308 -7.08 0.88 6.12
N ILE A 309 -7.97 1.49 6.92
CA ILE A 309 -9.09 2.29 6.41
C ILE A 309 -8.57 3.45 5.56
N LEU A 310 -7.56 4.17 6.07
CA LEU A 310 -7.04 5.36 5.42
C LEU A 310 -6.25 5.01 4.15
N ASN A 311 -5.38 4.00 4.18
CA ASN A 311 -4.64 3.50 3.00
C ASN A 311 -5.65 3.06 1.93
N THR A 312 -6.61 2.20 2.29
CA THR A 312 -7.56 1.62 1.32
C THR A 312 -8.30 2.69 0.53
N VAL A 313 -8.77 3.74 1.19
CA VAL A 313 -9.51 4.82 0.52
C VAL A 313 -8.59 5.69 -0.30
N ALA A 314 -7.39 5.99 0.21
CA ALA A 314 -6.38 6.77 -0.50
C ALA A 314 -5.93 6.07 -1.79
N ASP A 315 -5.56 4.79 -1.68
CA ASP A 315 -5.01 3.98 -2.77
C ASP A 315 -6.04 3.80 -3.88
N ARG A 316 -7.28 3.45 -3.54
CA ARG A 316 -8.37 3.31 -4.53
C ARG A 316 -8.65 4.60 -5.27
N CYS A 317 -8.58 5.74 -4.57
CA CYS A 317 -8.72 7.05 -5.17
C CYS A 317 -7.54 7.36 -6.10
N GLU A 318 -6.31 7.15 -5.64
CA GLU A 318 -5.09 7.42 -6.41
C GLU A 318 -5.08 6.57 -7.70
N ILE A 319 -5.36 5.28 -7.61
CA ILE A 319 -5.43 4.36 -8.76
C ILE A 319 -6.45 4.84 -9.79
N LEU A 320 -7.67 5.19 -9.36
CA LEU A 320 -8.68 5.71 -10.28
C LEU A 320 -8.25 7.03 -10.93
N PHE A 321 -7.65 7.96 -10.19
CA PHE A 321 -7.22 9.23 -10.77
C PHE A 321 -6.04 9.07 -11.71
N GLU A 322 -5.09 8.19 -11.40
CA GLU A 322 -4.01 7.83 -12.31
C GLU A 322 -4.57 7.26 -13.61
N ASP A 323 -5.56 6.36 -13.53
CA ASP A 323 -6.24 5.79 -14.70
C ASP A 323 -6.96 6.84 -15.55
N LEU A 324 -7.77 7.71 -14.93
CA LEU A 324 -8.47 8.79 -15.63
C LEU A 324 -7.50 9.74 -16.33
N LEU A 325 -6.38 10.09 -15.70
CA LEU A 325 -5.37 10.96 -16.30
C LEU A 325 -4.67 10.33 -17.52
N LEU A 326 -4.55 9.00 -17.55
CA LEU A 326 -3.92 8.27 -18.66
C LEU A 326 -4.90 7.99 -19.81
N ASN A 327 -6.18 7.77 -19.49
CA ASN A 327 -7.19 7.27 -20.42
C ASN A 327 -8.22 8.32 -20.89
N GLU A 328 -8.37 9.47 -20.23
CA GLU A 328 -9.31 10.50 -20.66
C GLU A 328 -8.85 11.19 -21.95
N MET A 329 -9.51 10.85 -23.06
CA MET A 329 -9.52 11.69 -24.26
C MET A 329 -10.44 12.90 -24.04
N PRO A 330 -10.08 14.11 -24.49
CA PRO A 330 -10.91 15.31 -24.37
C PRO A 330 -12.08 15.24 -25.35
N GLU A 331 -13.03 14.33 -25.14
CA GLU A 331 -14.32 14.41 -25.77
C GLU A 331 -15.19 15.37 -24.96
N LYS A 332 -15.78 16.34 -25.65
CA LYS A 332 -16.76 17.27 -25.07
C LYS A 332 -17.98 16.46 -24.64
N LYS A 333 -17.99 16.01 -23.39
CA LYS A 333 -19.19 15.49 -22.76
C LYS A 333 -19.92 16.65 -22.13
N ASP A 334 -21.18 16.81 -22.54
CA ASP A 334 -22.13 17.74 -21.94
C ASP A 334 -22.22 17.51 -20.43
N SER A 335 -22.73 18.52 -19.72
CA SER A 335 -22.71 18.73 -18.27
C SER A 335 -23.45 17.69 -17.40
N GLU A 336 -23.33 16.40 -17.70
CA GLU A 336 -23.83 15.32 -16.87
C GLU A 336 -22.88 15.01 -15.71
N LYS A 337 -23.48 14.63 -14.59
CA LYS A 337 -22.77 14.17 -13.41
C LYS A 337 -22.06 12.86 -13.75
N GLU A 338 -20.74 12.89 -13.76
CA GLU A 338 -19.94 11.70 -14.06
C GLU A 338 -19.87 10.77 -12.85
N PHE A 339 -19.99 9.46 -13.09
CA PHE A 339 -19.90 8.43 -12.07
C PHE A 339 -18.80 7.44 -12.43
N HIS A 340 -17.88 7.24 -11.48
CA HIS A 340 -16.76 6.32 -11.62
C HIS A 340 -16.80 5.28 -10.50
N ILE A 341 -16.50 4.02 -10.84
CA ILE A 341 -16.40 2.93 -9.87
C ILE A 341 -14.95 2.84 -9.41
N LEU A 342 -14.72 2.94 -8.09
CA LEU A 342 -13.39 2.73 -7.51
C LEU A 342 -12.98 1.25 -7.64
N PRO A 343 -11.69 0.95 -7.89
CA PRO A 343 -11.21 -0.42 -7.99
C PRO A 343 -11.54 -1.22 -6.73
N HIS A 344 -11.90 -2.48 -6.89
CA HIS A 344 -12.26 -3.41 -5.82
C HIS A 344 -11.01 -3.92 -5.13
N ARG A 345 -11.06 -4.09 -3.81
CA ARG A 345 -9.95 -4.68 -3.07
C ARG A 345 -10.06 -6.20 -3.11
N VAL A 346 -8.97 -6.88 -3.40
CA VAL A 346 -8.86 -8.33 -3.43
C VAL A 346 -7.88 -8.76 -2.34
N PHE A 347 -8.15 -9.87 -1.66
CA PHE A 347 -7.26 -10.46 -0.67
C PHE A 347 -6.73 -11.81 -1.13
N VAL A 348 -5.48 -12.10 -0.76
CA VAL A 348 -4.79 -13.36 -1.05
C VAL A 348 -4.03 -13.83 0.19
N PRO A 349 -4.15 -15.11 0.60
CA PRO A 349 -3.41 -15.65 1.75
C PRO A 349 -1.92 -15.73 1.48
N ILE A 350 -1.11 -15.41 2.50
CA ILE A 350 0.29 -15.83 2.50
C ILE A 350 0.33 -17.34 2.78
N PRO A 351 0.96 -18.17 1.93
CA PRO A 351 1.02 -19.61 2.13
C PRO A 351 1.54 -19.98 3.53
N GLY A 352 0.75 -20.76 4.28
CA GLY A 352 1.10 -21.19 5.64
C GLY A 352 0.92 -20.13 6.73
N SER A 353 0.24 -19.02 6.43
CA SER A 353 -0.06 -17.93 7.37
C SER A 353 -1.55 -17.69 7.53
N ALA A 354 -1.95 -17.14 8.68
CA ALA A 354 -3.28 -16.57 8.88
C ALA A 354 -3.42 -15.15 8.29
N VAL A 355 -2.34 -14.59 7.78
CA VAL A 355 -2.29 -13.24 7.19
C VAL A 355 -2.64 -13.30 5.70
N MET A 356 -3.52 -12.38 5.29
CA MET A 356 -3.83 -12.11 3.89
C MET A 356 -3.14 -10.81 3.46
N LEU A 357 -2.60 -10.78 2.25
CA LEU A 357 -2.20 -9.56 1.55
C LEU A 357 -3.36 -9.04 0.71
N CYS A 358 -3.27 -7.81 0.22
CA CYS A 358 -4.30 -7.25 -0.67
C CYS A 358 -3.74 -6.76 -1.99
N ASP A 359 -4.62 -6.53 -2.94
CA ASP A 359 -4.37 -5.77 -4.16
C ASP A 359 -5.69 -5.12 -4.63
N TYR A 360 -5.66 -4.37 -5.72
CA TYR A 360 -6.82 -3.65 -6.25
C TYR A 360 -7.05 -4.00 -7.70
N LYS A 361 -8.32 -4.19 -8.07
CA LYS A 361 -8.71 -4.50 -9.45
C LYS A 361 -9.89 -3.67 -9.94
N PHE A 362 -9.85 -3.23 -11.17
CA PHE A 362 -11.01 -2.72 -11.88
C PHE A 362 -11.99 -3.84 -12.25
N GLY A 363 -13.18 -3.45 -12.74
CA GLY A 363 -14.25 -4.39 -13.05
C GLY A 363 -13.96 -5.27 -14.27
N ASP A 364 -13.14 -4.78 -15.19
CA ASP A 364 -12.71 -5.41 -16.42
C ASP A 364 -11.45 -6.27 -16.29
N GLU A 365 -10.65 -6.07 -15.24
CA GLU A 365 -9.48 -6.89 -14.93
C GLU A 365 -9.85 -8.31 -14.48
N SER A 366 -9.18 -9.28 -15.08
CA SER A 366 -9.30 -10.71 -14.83
C SER A 366 -8.58 -11.15 -13.56
N ALA A 367 -8.93 -12.33 -13.05
CA ALA A 367 -8.26 -12.89 -11.87
C ALA A 367 -6.81 -13.31 -12.18
N GLU A 368 -6.53 -13.67 -13.44
CA GLU A 368 -5.21 -13.98 -13.96
C GLU A 368 -4.29 -12.76 -13.93
N GLU A 369 -4.78 -11.59 -14.33
CA GLU A 369 -4.01 -10.33 -14.30
C GLU A 369 -3.61 -9.97 -12.87
N ILE A 370 -4.54 -10.09 -11.92
CA ILE A 370 -4.25 -9.85 -10.49
C ILE A 370 -3.25 -10.86 -9.94
N ARG A 371 -3.41 -12.15 -10.28
CA ARG A 371 -2.43 -13.17 -9.89
C ARG A 371 -1.04 -12.83 -10.43
N ASP A 372 -0.95 -12.44 -11.70
CA ASP A 372 0.32 -12.15 -12.36
C ASP A 372 0.98 -10.91 -11.73
N HIS A 373 0.19 -9.87 -11.40
CA HIS A 373 0.68 -8.70 -10.67
C HIS A 373 1.19 -9.05 -9.27
N PHE A 374 0.49 -9.90 -8.52
CA PHE A 374 1.00 -10.38 -7.24
C PHE A 374 2.31 -11.16 -7.39
N ILE A 375 2.43 -12.03 -8.40
CA ILE A 375 3.66 -12.79 -8.67
C ILE A 375 4.80 -11.83 -9.00
N GLU A 376 4.54 -10.81 -9.80
CA GLU A 376 5.52 -9.80 -10.17
C GLU A 376 5.99 -9.03 -8.94
N MET A 377 5.07 -8.46 -8.15
CA MET A 377 5.41 -7.57 -7.03
C MET A 377 5.90 -8.31 -5.78
N LEU A 378 5.46 -9.55 -5.54
CA LEU A 378 5.84 -10.29 -4.33
C LEU A 378 6.88 -11.38 -4.58
N ASP A 379 7.09 -11.80 -5.83
CA ASP A 379 7.95 -12.94 -6.20
C ASP A 379 7.50 -14.25 -5.50
N HIS A 380 6.20 -14.40 -5.26
CA HIS A 380 5.55 -15.57 -4.67
C HIS A 380 4.42 -16.09 -5.54
N MET A 381 4.29 -17.41 -5.63
CA MET A 381 3.23 -18.07 -6.38
C MET A 381 1.89 -18.00 -5.64
N ILE A 382 0.86 -17.57 -6.36
CA ILE A 382 -0.51 -17.45 -5.85
C ILE A 382 -1.46 -18.27 -6.72
N LYS A 383 -2.42 -18.90 -6.06
CA LYS A 383 -3.47 -19.66 -6.73
C LYS A 383 -4.70 -18.78 -6.91
N ILE A 384 -5.35 -18.93 -8.07
CA ILE A 384 -6.52 -18.12 -8.42
C ILE A 384 -7.68 -18.40 -7.46
N GLU A 385 -7.80 -19.65 -7.01
CA GLU A 385 -8.86 -20.08 -6.10
C GLU A 385 -8.79 -19.43 -4.71
N ASP A 386 -7.64 -18.84 -4.38
CA ASP A 386 -7.39 -18.20 -3.09
C ASP A 386 -7.73 -16.69 -3.10
N LEU A 387 -8.16 -16.12 -4.23
CA LEU A 387 -8.55 -14.71 -4.34
C LEU A 387 -9.93 -14.46 -3.71
N GLU A 388 -9.97 -13.59 -2.70
CA GLU A 388 -11.19 -13.14 -2.03
C GLU A 388 -11.48 -11.68 -2.41
N ILE A 389 -12.58 -11.40 -3.12
CA ILE A 389 -13.02 -10.02 -3.37
C ILE A 389 -13.63 -9.47 -2.08
N ALA A 390 -13.10 -8.34 -1.63
CA ALA A 390 -13.50 -7.72 -0.37
C ALA A 390 -14.91 -7.15 -0.45
N GLU A 391 -15.26 -6.36 -1.47
CA GLU A 391 -16.58 -5.75 -1.52
C GLU A 391 -17.65 -6.71 -2.05
N ASP A 392 -18.78 -6.77 -1.34
CA ASP A 392 -19.97 -7.41 -1.88
C ASP A 392 -20.51 -6.51 -3.02
N ILE A 393 -20.70 -7.06 -4.21
CA ILE A 393 -21.22 -6.32 -5.38
C ILE A 393 -22.66 -5.88 -5.06
N ASN A 394 -22.82 -4.67 -4.53
CA ASN A 394 -24.13 -4.08 -4.30
C ASN A 394 -24.73 -3.62 -5.65
N THR A 395 -25.48 -4.51 -6.29
CA THR A 395 -26.21 -4.26 -7.55
C THR A 395 -27.18 -3.07 -7.45
N ALA A 396 -27.55 -2.66 -6.23
CA ALA A 396 -28.40 -1.50 -5.98
C ALA A 396 -27.78 -0.17 -6.45
N CYS A 397 -26.45 0.01 -6.32
CA CYS A 397 -25.79 1.24 -6.79
C CYS A 397 -25.70 1.26 -8.32
N VAL A 398 -25.45 0.10 -8.94
CA VAL A 398 -25.49 -0.08 -10.40
C VAL A 398 -26.89 0.19 -10.96
N SER A 399 -27.94 -0.25 -10.25
CA SER A 399 -29.32 0.08 -10.63
C SER A 399 -29.67 1.56 -10.45
N SER A 400 -29.05 2.27 -9.51
CA SER A 400 -29.24 3.73 -9.38
C SER A 400 -28.55 4.48 -10.52
N VAL A 401 -27.37 4.03 -10.96
CA VAL A 401 -26.67 4.55 -12.15
C VAL A 401 -27.50 4.30 -13.42
N ASN A 402 -28.11 3.12 -13.54
CA ASN A 402 -28.98 2.79 -14.67
C ASN A 402 -30.38 3.44 -14.60
N ASN A 403 -30.94 3.65 -13.42
CA ASN A 403 -32.30 4.19 -13.24
C ASN A 403 -32.33 5.73 -13.23
N GLU A 404 -31.28 6.42 -12.75
CA GLU A 404 -31.19 7.88 -12.88
C GLU A 404 -30.98 8.30 -14.34
N ALA A 405 -30.30 7.48 -15.15
CA ALA A 405 -30.15 7.69 -16.59
C ALA A 405 -31.43 7.40 -17.41
N LEU A 406 -32.37 6.62 -16.86
CA LEU A 406 -33.59 6.20 -17.57
C LEU A 406 -34.80 7.12 -17.31
N MET A 407 -34.75 7.99 -16.30
CA MET A 407 -35.91 8.78 -15.87
C MET A 407 -36.21 10.03 -16.74
N ASP A 408 -35.50 10.26 -17.84
CA ASP A 408 -35.74 11.45 -18.70
C ASP A 408 -35.87 11.16 -20.20
N ASN A 409 -36.38 9.99 -20.61
CA ASN A 409 -36.85 9.82 -21.99
C ASN A 409 -38.05 8.87 -22.04
N THR A 410 -39.20 9.43 -22.38
CA THR A 410 -40.38 8.65 -22.81
C THR A 410 -40.20 8.34 -24.30
N ASP A 411 -40.60 7.12 -24.68
CA ASP A 411 -40.84 6.59 -26.03
C ASP A 411 -39.78 5.73 -26.74
N GLU A 412 -40.25 4.49 -26.98
CA GLU A 412 -39.93 3.42 -27.93
C GLU A 412 -38.61 2.62 -27.86
N GLU A 413 -38.81 1.30 -27.67
CA GLU A 413 -37.82 0.23 -27.69
C GLU A 413 -37.12 0.05 -29.06
N GLN A 414 -35.80 -0.14 -29.03
CA GLN A 414 -35.12 -1.22 -29.75
C GLN A 414 -33.75 -1.52 -29.10
N PRO A 415 -33.28 -2.79 -29.11
CA PRO A 415 -32.12 -3.20 -28.33
C PRO A 415 -30.82 -2.76 -29.01
N LYS A 416 -30.06 -1.86 -28.37
CA LYS A 416 -28.70 -1.52 -28.81
C LYS A 416 -27.69 -2.48 -28.15
N GLN A 417 -26.90 -3.11 -29.01
CA GLN A 417 -25.80 -4.03 -28.67
C GLN A 417 -24.73 -3.34 -27.81
N PRO A 418 -24.00 -4.09 -26.97
CA PRO A 418 -22.95 -3.52 -26.13
C PRO A 418 -21.83 -2.94 -27.01
N ILE A 419 -21.48 -1.70 -26.71
CA ILE A 419 -20.35 -0.98 -27.28
C ILE A 419 -19.09 -1.79 -26.96
N LYS A 420 -18.45 -2.30 -28.01
CA LYS A 420 -17.12 -2.92 -27.93
C LYS A 420 -16.11 -1.82 -27.63
N SER A 421 -15.71 -1.66 -26.37
CA SER A 421 -14.43 -1.03 -26.06
C SER A 421 -13.34 -1.96 -26.59
N THR A 422 -12.47 -1.36 -27.39
CA THR A 422 -11.40 -2.02 -28.12
C THR A 422 -10.11 -1.52 -27.50
N ILE A 423 -9.22 -2.42 -27.07
CA ILE A 423 -7.76 -2.20 -26.86
C ILE A 423 -7.43 -1.37 -25.58
N LEU A 424 -6.35 -1.53 -24.79
CA LEU A 424 -5.01 -2.10 -24.95
C LEU A 424 -4.48 -2.63 -23.59
N LYS A 425 -3.67 -3.68 -23.71
CA LYS A 425 -2.82 -4.32 -22.70
C LYS A 425 -2.16 -3.36 -21.69
N ILE A 426 -2.18 -3.78 -20.43
CA ILE A 426 -1.15 -3.64 -19.37
C ILE A 426 0.04 -2.79 -19.82
N GLN A 427 -0.06 -1.49 -19.57
CA GLN A 427 1.05 -0.55 -19.68
C GLN A 427 0.99 0.45 -18.52
N GLN A 428 0.86 -0.03 -17.29
CA GLN A 428 1.02 0.82 -16.10
C GLN A 428 2.47 1.34 -15.94
N ASN A 429 3.45 0.78 -16.68
CA ASN A 429 4.87 1.20 -16.61
C ASN A 429 5.44 1.88 -17.87
N ILE A 430 4.72 1.99 -18.99
CA ILE A 430 5.26 2.57 -20.24
C ILE A 430 4.92 4.07 -20.40
N GLY A 431 3.81 4.53 -19.81
CA GLY A 431 3.40 5.95 -19.88
C GLY A 431 4.44 6.91 -19.29
N VAL A 432 5.06 6.54 -18.16
CA VAL A 432 6.08 7.36 -17.48
C VAL A 432 7.38 7.44 -18.28
N ILE A 433 7.76 6.34 -18.96
CA ILE A 433 8.99 6.25 -19.76
C ILE A 433 8.83 7.06 -21.07
N ALA A 434 7.66 6.98 -21.71
CA ALA A 434 7.37 7.76 -22.91
C ALA A 434 7.32 9.27 -22.63
N ALA A 435 6.70 9.70 -21.52
CA ALA A 435 6.64 11.11 -21.14
C ALA A 435 8.03 11.69 -20.84
N PHE A 436 8.92 10.92 -20.21
CA PHE A 436 10.28 11.36 -19.90
C PHE A 436 11.16 11.45 -21.15
N ALA A 437 11.05 10.49 -22.07
CA ALA A 437 11.77 10.54 -23.35
C ALA A 437 11.37 11.77 -24.19
N VAL A 438 10.09 12.12 -24.21
CA VAL A 438 9.59 13.32 -24.89
C VAL A 438 10.07 14.60 -24.20
N ALA A 439 10.09 14.65 -22.86
CA ALA A 439 10.58 15.80 -22.12
C ALA A 439 12.09 16.05 -22.32
N VAL A 440 12.90 14.99 -22.34
CA VAL A 440 14.34 15.09 -22.60
C VAL A 440 14.62 15.50 -24.05
N LEU A 441 13.87 14.97 -25.02
CA LEU A 441 13.96 15.40 -26.42
C LEU A 441 13.54 16.87 -26.61
N ALA A 442 12.46 17.31 -25.96
CA ALA A 442 12.00 18.69 -26.03
C ALA A 442 12.99 19.68 -25.38
N ALA A 443 13.63 19.28 -24.28
CA ALA A 443 14.68 20.07 -23.63
C ALA A 443 15.96 20.13 -24.49
N GLY A 444 16.36 19.01 -25.10
CA GLY A 444 17.50 18.96 -26.01
C GLY A 444 17.29 19.79 -27.29
N ILE A 445 16.11 19.71 -27.89
CA ILE A 445 15.74 20.52 -29.07
C ILE A 445 15.65 22.01 -28.70
N SER A 446 15.08 22.35 -27.54
CA SER A 446 15.05 23.76 -27.08
C SER A 446 16.45 24.29 -26.82
N PHE A 447 17.33 23.51 -26.18
CA PHE A 447 18.70 23.92 -25.92
C PHE A 447 19.48 24.14 -27.22
N HIS A 448 19.25 23.30 -28.23
CA HIS A 448 19.90 23.44 -29.54
C HIS A 448 19.32 24.58 -30.39
N TYR A 449 18.04 24.94 -30.21
CA TYR A 449 17.39 26.04 -30.90
C TYR A 449 17.73 27.43 -30.32
N PHE A 450 18.07 27.51 -29.04
CA PHE A 450 18.48 28.75 -28.36
C PHE A 450 20.02 28.92 -28.26
N SER A 451 20.81 28.02 -28.85
CA SER A 451 22.28 28.08 -28.86
C SER A 451 22.89 28.49 -30.21
N ASP A 452 22.06 28.79 -31.21
CA ASP A 452 22.40 29.58 -32.41
C ASP A 452 21.80 31.00 -32.26
#